data_AF-A0A4R6S3P9-F1
#
_entry.id   AF-A0A4R6S3P9-F1
#
_cell.length_a   1.000
_cell.length_b   1.000
_cell.length_c   1.000
_cell.angle_alpha   90.00
_cell.angle_beta   90.00
_cell.angle_gamma   90.00
#
_symmetry.space_group_name_H-M   'P 1'
#
loop_
_entity.id
_entity.type
_entity.pdbx_description
1 polymer ?
#
loop_
_entity_poly.entity_id
_entity_poly.type
_entity_poly.pdbx_seq_one_letter_code
_entity_poly.pdbx_strand_id
1 'polypeptide(L)'
;MRSAVLTVAAVAGLGYLAGGVWAMVAPQSFFDVIATYPPYNRHLLHDIGAFLIGIGIGTLAGVWSRNALITGLAGVTAASVAHAVSHLVDEHLGGHDSDPWLMTALAIVLLIATAAAVRTQARTRR
;
A
#
# COMPACT_ATOMS: atom_id res chain seq x y z
N MET A 1 -13.06 -10.20 -23.53
CA MET A 1 -12.93 -8.87 -22.89
C MET A 1 -12.72 -8.97 -21.38
N ARG A 2 -13.63 -9.60 -20.61
CA ARG A 2 -13.49 -9.74 -19.14
C ARG A 2 -12.20 -10.44 -18.69
N SER A 3 -11.80 -11.52 -19.35
CA SER A 3 -10.54 -12.23 -19.05
C SER A 3 -9.32 -11.33 -19.25
N ALA A 4 -9.25 -10.63 -20.38
CA ALA A 4 -8.17 -9.68 -20.67
C ALA A 4 -8.07 -8.56 -19.61
N VAL A 5 -9.21 -7.98 -19.20
CA VAL A 5 -9.23 -6.95 -18.15
C VAL A 5 -8.70 -7.49 -16.82
N LEU A 6 -9.10 -8.70 -16.42
CA LEU A 6 -8.60 -9.33 -15.19
C LEU A 6 -7.11 -9.65 -15.27
N THR A 7 -6.63 -10.12 -16.43
CA THR A 7 -5.19 -10.36 -16.65
C THR A 7 -4.40 -9.05 -16.56
N VAL A 8 -4.85 -7.98 -17.21
CA VAL A 8 -4.19 -6.67 -17.14
C VAL A 8 -4.19 -6.14 -15.70
N ALA A 9 -5.30 -6.25 -14.98
CA ALA A 9 -5.39 -5.84 -13.58
C ALA A 9 -4.43 -6.64 -12.69
N ALA A 10 -4.34 -7.96 -12.90
CA ALA A 10 -3.42 -8.81 -12.14
C ALA A 10 -1.95 -8.45 -12.40
N VAL A 11 -1.57 -8.27 -13.67
CA VAL A 11 -0.21 -7.89 -14.05
C VAL A 11 0.14 -6.50 -13.50
N ALA A 12 -0.76 -5.52 -13.66
CA ALA A 12 -0.56 -4.18 -13.12
C ALA A 12 -0.43 -4.22 -11.59
N GLY A 13 -1.32 -4.92 -10.91
CA GLY A 13 -1.29 -5.05 -9.45
C GLY A 13 0.00 -5.69 -8.94
N LEU A 14 0.49 -6.74 -9.61
CA LEU A 14 1.78 -7.36 -9.30
C LEU A 14 2.96 -6.40 -9.57
N GLY A 15 2.93 -5.66 -10.67
CA GLY A 15 3.97 -4.67 -11.01
C GLY A 15 4.06 -3.54 -9.99
N TYR A 16 2.92 -2.96 -9.61
CA TYR A 16 2.84 -1.94 -8.55
C TYR A 16 3.32 -2.49 -7.21
N LEU A 17 2.90 -3.70 -6.84
CA LEU A 17 3.32 -4.32 -5.59
C LEU A 17 4.84 -4.56 -5.57
N ALA A 18 5.41 -5.11 -6.66
CA ALA A 18 6.85 -5.34 -6.77
C ALA A 18 7.66 -4.04 -6.72
N GLY A 19 7.22 -3.01 -7.47
CA GLY A 19 7.85 -1.69 -7.44
C GLY A 19 7.77 -1.04 -6.06
N GLY A 20 6.63 -1.17 -5.38
CA GLY A 20 6.45 -0.65 -4.03
C GLY A 20 7.33 -1.33 -2.98
N VAL A 21 7.43 -2.66 -3.04
CA VAL A 21 8.36 -3.44 -2.19
C VAL A 21 9.82 -3.05 -2.49
N TRP A 22 10.19 -2.87 -3.76
CA TRP A 22 11.54 -2.46 -4.12
C TRP A 22 11.88 -1.07 -3.55
N ALA A 23 10.97 -0.09 -3.70
CA ALA A 23 11.16 1.25 -3.16
C ALA A 23 11.28 1.26 -1.62
N MET A 24 10.55 0.38 -0.92
CA MET A 24 10.67 0.21 0.54
C MET A 24 11.97 -0.48 0.98
N VAL A 25 12.37 -1.55 0.29
CA VAL A 25 13.48 -2.43 0.75
C VAL A 25 14.85 -1.92 0.28
N ALA A 26 14.91 -1.36 -0.92
CA ALA A 26 16.15 -0.85 -1.51
C ALA A 26 15.92 0.49 -2.22
N PRO A 27 15.56 1.56 -1.48
CA PRO A 27 15.20 2.87 -2.04
C PRO A 27 16.30 3.46 -2.92
N GLN A 28 17.59 3.31 -2.55
CA GLN A 28 18.70 3.78 -3.37
C GLN A 28 18.74 3.07 -4.73
N SER A 29 18.60 1.74 -4.75
CA SER A 29 18.56 0.99 -6.01
C SER A 29 17.34 1.35 -6.85
N PHE A 30 16.19 1.55 -6.23
CA PHE A 30 14.98 2.01 -6.94
C PHE A 30 15.17 3.41 -7.54
N PHE A 31 15.81 4.33 -6.80
CA PHE A 31 16.20 5.65 -7.29
C PHE A 31 17.13 5.57 -8.49
N ASP A 32 18.18 4.76 -8.39
CA ASP A 32 19.22 4.67 -9.43
C ASP A 32 18.70 4.05 -10.74
N VAL A 33 17.60 3.28 -10.70
CA VAL A 33 17.06 2.57 -11.87
C VAL A 33 15.74 3.14 -12.39
N ILE A 34 14.82 3.52 -11.50
CA ILE A 34 13.44 3.90 -11.85
C ILE A 34 13.17 5.37 -11.56
N ALA A 35 13.55 5.85 -10.38
CA ALA A 35 13.22 7.18 -9.90
C ALA A 35 14.42 8.14 -9.97
N THR A 36 15.11 8.17 -11.11
CA THR A 36 16.35 8.95 -11.35
C THR A 36 16.10 10.46 -11.46
N TYR A 37 15.46 11.04 -10.44
CA TYR A 37 15.05 12.43 -10.32
C TYR A 37 15.71 13.06 -9.09
N PRO A 38 16.93 13.62 -9.21
CA PRO A 38 17.67 14.14 -8.07
C PRO A 38 17.04 15.40 -7.43
N PRO A 39 17.28 15.65 -6.13
CA PRO A 39 18.12 14.88 -5.22
C PRO A 39 17.44 13.60 -4.67
N TYR A 40 18.25 12.60 -4.29
CA TYR A 40 17.75 11.41 -3.61
C TYR A 40 17.08 11.78 -2.28
N ASN A 41 15.86 11.28 -2.08
CA ASN A 41 15.14 11.40 -0.82
C ASN A 41 14.63 10.03 -0.39
N ARG A 42 15.30 9.44 0.61
CA ARG A 42 14.98 8.10 1.12
C ARG A 42 13.53 8.00 1.61
N HIS A 43 13.10 8.96 2.42
CA HIS A 43 11.79 8.93 3.05
C HIS A 43 10.65 9.01 2.02
N LEU A 44 10.75 9.94 1.07
CA LEU A 44 9.78 10.03 -0.02
C LEU A 44 9.71 8.76 -0.86
N LEU A 45 10.82 8.03 -1.03
CA LEU A 45 10.83 6.76 -1.75
C LEU A 45 10.16 5.64 -0.95
N HIS A 46 10.34 5.58 0.37
CA HIS A 46 9.57 4.68 1.21
C HIS A 46 8.07 5.01 1.15
N ASP A 47 7.68 6.30 1.18
CA ASP A 47 6.26 6.69 1.09
C ASP A 47 5.65 6.33 -0.28
N ILE A 48 6.37 6.60 -1.37
CA ILE A 48 6.00 6.12 -2.70
C ILE A 48 5.85 4.61 -2.68
N GLY A 49 6.80 3.90 -2.07
CA GLY A 49 6.76 2.45 -1.92
C GLY A 49 5.51 1.95 -1.21
N ALA A 50 5.15 2.57 -0.10
CA ALA A 50 3.94 2.29 0.66
C ALA A 50 2.66 2.48 -0.18
N PHE A 51 2.56 3.58 -0.92
CA PHE A 51 1.39 3.83 -1.77
C PHE A 51 1.30 2.88 -2.97
N LEU A 52 2.43 2.53 -3.59
CA LEU A 52 2.48 1.53 -4.66
C LEU A 52 2.05 0.14 -4.16
N ILE A 53 2.45 -0.24 -2.94
CA ILE A 53 1.96 -1.47 -2.28
C ILE A 53 0.43 -1.44 -2.14
N GLY A 54 -0.13 -0.32 -1.67
CA GLY A 54 -1.59 -0.17 -1.55
C GLY A 54 -2.33 -0.25 -2.88
N ILE A 55 -1.81 0.39 -3.93
CA ILE A 55 -2.35 0.29 -5.30
C ILE A 55 -2.31 -1.16 -5.79
N GLY A 56 -1.19 -1.85 -5.57
CA GLY A 56 -1.00 -3.25 -5.94
C GLY A 56 -2.00 -4.17 -5.24
N ILE A 57 -2.07 -4.09 -3.90
CA ILE A 57 -2.99 -4.91 -3.10
C ILE A 57 -4.45 -4.59 -3.41
N GLY A 58 -4.83 -3.32 -3.53
CA GLY A 58 -6.19 -2.92 -3.89
C GLY A 58 -6.60 -3.45 -5.26
N THR A 59 -5.73 -3.33 -6.26
CA THR A 59 -5.99 -3.84 -7.62
C THR A 59 -6.12 -5.36 -7.64
N LEU A 60 -5.19 -6.06 -6.98
CA LEU A 60 -5.22 -7.52 -6.86
C LEU A 60 -6.48 -7.99 -6.10
N ALA A 61 -6.84 -7.35 -5.00
CA ALA A 61 -8.08 -7.65 -4.28
C ALA A 61 -9.32 -7.50 -5.18
N GLY A 62 -9.33 -6.52 -6.09
CA GLY A 62 -10.41 -6.32 -7.08
C GLY A 62 -10.49 -7.40 -8.16
N VAL A 63 -9.41 -8.15 -8.40
CA VAL A 63 -9.43 -9.33 -9.28
C VAL A 63 -10.24 -10.46 -8.64
N TRP A 64 -10.11 -10.67 -7.33
CA TRP A 64 -10.77 -11.77 -6.61
C TRP A 64 -12.10 -11.40 -5.95
N SER A 65 -12.28 -10.15 -5.53
CA SER A 65 -13.46 -9.67 -4.83
C SER A 65 -14.40 -8.89 -5.75
N ARG A 66 -15.71 -9.04 -5.54
CA ARG A 66 -16.74 -8.19 -6.17
C ARG A 66 -17.17 -7.04 -5.27
N ASN A 67 -16.66 -6.97 -4.04
CA ASN A 67 -17.04 -5.94 -3.10
C ASN A 67 -16.05 -4.77 -3.18
N ALA A 68 -16.50 -3.66 -3.76
CA ALA A 68 -15.70 -2.46 -3.95
C ALA A 68 -15.22 -1.86 -2.63
N LEU A 69 -16.06 -1.86 -1.58
CA LEU A 69 -15.67 -1.34 -0.27
C LEU A 69 -14.53 -2.14 0.35
N ILE A 70 -14.64 -3.47 0.38
CA ILE A 70 -13.56 -4.33 0.91
C ILE A 70 -12.29 -4.22 0.07
N THR A 71 -12.43 -4.10 -1.24
CA THR A 71 -11.29 -3.91 -2.16
C THR A 71 -10.56 -2.60 -1.88
N GLY A 72 -11.29 -1.49 -1.76
CA GLY A 72 -10.73 -0.19 -1.43
C GLY A 72 -10.11 -0.18 -0.02
N LEU A 73 -10.80 -0.77 0.95
CA LEU A 73 -10.31 -0.91 2.33
C LEU A 73 -9.02 -1.73 2.40
N ALA A 74 -8.91 -2.82 1.63
CA ALA A 74 -7.68 -3.61 1.55
C ALA A 74 -6.50 -2.79 1.01
N GLY A 75 -6.71 -2.03 -0.07
CA GLY A 75 -5.67 -1.18 -0.66
C GLY A 75 -5.23 -0.04 0.27
N VAL A 76 -6.17 0.73 0.82
CA VAL A 76 -5.84 1.86 1.71
C VAL A 76 -5.22 1.38 3.03
N THR A 77 -5.68 0.24 3.57
CA THR A 77 -5.06 -0.34 4.78
C THR A 77 -3.64 -0.77 4.50
N ALA A 78 -3.38 -1.44 3.38
CA ALA A 78 -2.03 -1.85 3.02
C ALA A 78 -1.09 -0.64 2.85
N ALA A 79 -1.55 0.41 2.16
CA ALA A 79 -0.80 1.66 2.05
C ALA A 79 -0.51 2.28 3.42
N SER A 80 -1.53 2.44 4.27
CA SER A 80 -1.36 3.08 5.58
C SER A 80 -0.48 2.27 6.52
N VAL A 81 -0.54 0.94 6.50
CA VAL A 81 0.38 0.09 7.27
C VAL A 81 1.81 0.25 6.80
N ALA A 82 2.06 0.18 5.49
CA ALA A 82 3.41 0.37 4.95
C ALA A 82 3.94 1.80 5.18
N HIS A 83 3.06 2.80 5.14
CA HIS A 83 3.41 4.19 5.39
C HIS A 83 3.73 4.45 6.87
N ALA A 84 2.98 3.81 7.80
CA ALA A 84 3.36 3.81 9.21
C ALA A 84 4.75 3.19 9.42
N VAL A 85 5.08 2.12 8.70
CA VAL A 85 6.44 1.54 8.72
C VAL A 85 7.48 2.51 8.18
N SER A 86 7.22 3.24 7.09
CA SER A 86 8.09 4.30 6.57
C SER A 86 8.45 5.30 7.67
N HIS A 87 7.44 5.88 8.34
CA HIS A 87 7.66 6.84 9.42
C HIS A 87 8.38 6.25 10.64
N LEU A 88 8.13 4.99 11.01
CA LEU A 88 8.82 4.36 12.13
C LEU A 88 10.30 4.07 11.81
N VAL A 89 10.61 3.66 10.59
CA VAL A 89 11.99 3.35 10.18
C VAL A 89 12.81 4.63 9.94
N ASP A 90 12.15 5.65 9.39
CA ASP A 90 12.80 6.90 8.98
C ASP A 90 12.65 8.02 10.00
N GLU A 91 12.16 7.76 11.21
CA GLU A 91 11.99 8.77 12.27
C GLU A 91 13.25 9.62 12.49
N HIS A 92 14.43 9.01 12.37
CA HIS A 92 15.72 9.66 12.52
C HIS A 92 16.12 10.59 11.35
N LEU A 93 15.38 10.59 10.24
CA LEU A 93 15.63 11.44 9.06
C LEU A 93 14.98 12.83 9.17
N GLY A 94 14.08 13.04 10.15
CA GLY A 94 13.38 14.30 10.39
C GLY A 94 11.86 14.13 10.47
N GLY A 95 11.13 15.25 10.35
CA GLY A 95 9.68 15.29 10.56
C GLY A 95 9.29 15.77 11.96
N HIS A 96 8.04 15.55 12.36
CA HIS A 96 7.59 15.81 13.72
C HIS A 96 7.53 14.50 14.53
N ASP A 97 7.82 14.59 15.83
CA ASP A 97 7.72 13.46 16.77
C ASP A 97 6.34 12.78 16.77
N SER A 98 5.30 13.49 16.34
CA SER A 98 3.93 12.98 16.23
C SER A 98 3.67 12.09 15.01
N ASP A 99 4.49 12.18 13.96
CA ASP A 99 4.16 11.61 12.65
C ASP A 99 4.07 10.07 12.69
N PRO A 100 5.02 9.32 13.28
CA PRO A 100 4.92 7.86 13.36
C PRO A 100 3.69 7.39 14.14
N TRP A 101 3.32 8.12 15.20
CA TRP A 101 2.16 7.79 16.03
C TRP A 101 0.85 8.04 15.29
N LEU A 102 0.74 9.18 14.59
CA LEU A 102 -0.45 9.52 13.82
C LEU A 102 -0.68 8.51 12.68
N MET A 103 0.39 8.16 11.94
CA MET A 103 0.28 7.19 10.86
C MET A 103 -0.02 5.78 11.37
N THR A 104 0.57 5.37 12.49
CA THR A 104 0.27 4.09 13.13
C THR A 104 -1.18 4.02 13.60
N ALA A 105 -1.70 5.09 14.23
CA ALA A 105 -3.10 5.15 14.66
C ALA A 105 -4.06 5.04 13.47
N LEU A 106 -3.77 5.75 12.37
CA LEU A 106 -4.56 5.66 11.13
C LEU A 106 -4.54 4.23 10.56
N ALA A 107 -3.36 3.59 10.51
CA ALA A 107 -3.21 2.22 10.03
C ALA A 107 -4.05 1.23 10.87
N ILE A 108 -4.06 1.38 12.20
CA ILE A 108 -4.87 0.55 13.10
C ILE A 108 -6.37 0.73 12.84
N VAL A 109 -6.84 1.97 12.71
CA VAL A 109 -8.27 2.25 12.42
C VAL A 109 -8.70 1.62 11.10
N LEU A 110 -7.88 1.74 10.05
CA LEU A 110 -8.16 1.15 8.74
C LEU A 110 -8.11 -0.39 8.77
N LEU A 111 -7.18 -0.97 9.52
CA LEU A 111 -7.12 -2.41 9.72
C LEU A 111 -8.39 -2.94 10.41
N ILE A 112 -8.85 -2.26 11.46
CA ILE A 112 -10.10 -2.60 12.17
C ILE A 112 -11.29 -2.48 11.22
N ALA A 113 -11.39 -1.38 10.46
CA ALA A 113 -12.47 -1.17 9.50
C ALA A 113 -12.51 -2.26 8.41
N THR A 114 -11.34 -2.62 7.87
CA THR A 114 -11.20 -3.70 6.88
C THR A 114 -11.63 -5.05 7.45
N ALA A 115 -11.16 -5.39 8.66
CA ALA A 115 -11.53 -6.63 9.33
C ALA A 115 -13.03 -6.70 9.61
N ALA A 116 -13.64 -5.60 10.07
CA ALA A 116 -15.08 -5.50 10.30
C ALA A 116 -15.87 -5.67 8.98
N ALA A 117 -15.46 -5.03 7.89
CA ALA A 117 -16.11 -5.15 6.60
C ALA A 117 -16.08 -6.60 6.07
N VAL A 118 -14.94 -7.27 6.17
CA VAL A 118 -14.78 -8.69 5.77
C VAL A 118 -15.67 -9.60 6.62
N ARG A 119 -15.69 -9.41 7.95
CA ARG A 119 -16.54 -10.21 8.86
C ARG A 119 -18.02 -10.03 8.57
N THR A 120 -18.47 -8.79 8.33
CA THR A 120 -19.87 -8.49 8.01
C THR A 120 -20.28 -9.14 6.69
N GLN A 121 -19.44 -9.09 5.66
CA GLN A 121 -19.73 -9.76 4.39
C GLN A 121 -19.80 -11.29 4.54
N ALA A 122 -18.93 -11.89 5.35
CA ALA A 122 -18.95 -13.34 5.57
C ALA A 122 -20.25 -13.80 6.26
N ARG A 123 -20.85 -12.95 7.10
CA ARG A 123 -22.15 -13.22 7.76
C ARG A 123 -23.33 -13.11 6.80
N THR A 124 -23.32 -12.15 5.87
CA THR A 124 -24.44 -11.98 4.91
C THR A 124 -24.45 -13.02 3.78
N ARG A 125 -23.35 -13.76 3.60
CA ARG A 125 -23.25 -14.86 2.62
C ARG A 125 -23.68 -16.23 3.18
N ARG A 126 -23.96 -16.34 4.47
CA ARG A 126 -24.50 -17.54 5.13
C ARG A 126 -26.01 -17.47 5.16
#